data_AF-A0A2V5QTL3-F1
#
_entry.id   AF-A0A2V5QTL3-F1
#
_cell.length_a   1.000
_cell.length_b   1.000
_cell.length_c   1.000
_cell.angle_alpha   90.00
_cell.angle_beta   90.00
_cell.angle_gamma   90.00
#
_symmetry.space_group_name_H-M   'P 1'
#
loop_
_entity.id
_entity.type
_entity.pdbx_description
1 polymer ?
#
loop_
_entity_poly.entity_id
_entity_poly.type
_entity_poly.pdbx_seq_one_letter_code
_entity_poly.pdbx_strand_id
1 'polypeptide(L)'
;MTKPSTALALTGNNKPRKYHGSRARTRTGRWRALFLKALAKTPSVTFAAKAAGVNRRTVYAHREQDSDFAAKWDDALNQSLDVLEHAVYQRALKDDAQLAMFLLKAHRPSIYRERIEAAVAGGIVLIPSKSEGSE
;
A
#
# COMPACT_ATOMS: atom_id res chain seq x y z
N MET A 1 77.10 -13.15 14.44
CA MET A 1 77.03 -13.41 12.99
C MET A 1 75.58 -13.63 12.61
N THR A 2 75.04 -12.66 11.89
CA THR A 2 73.65 -12.46 11.46
C THR A 2 73.27 -13.42 10.32
N LYS A 3 72.07 -14.00 10.39
CA LYS A 3 71.40 -14.63 9.23
C LYS A 3 70.05 -13.95 9.01
N PRO A 4 69.62 -13.81 7.74
CA PRO A 4 68.69 -12.76 7.32
C PRO A 4 67.21 -13.14 7.51
N SER A 5 66.42 -12.07 7.66
CA SER A 5 64.97 -12.01 7.72
C SER A 5 64.33 -12.49 6.41
N THR A 6 63.56 -13.59 6.46
CA THR A 6 62.74 -14.05 5.34
C THR A 6 61.36 -13.41 5.43
N ALA A 7 61.23 -12.21 4.88
CA ALA A 7 59.93 -11.59 4.65
C ALA A 7 59.27 -12.25 3.42
N LEU A 8 58.30 -13.13 3.66
CA LEU A 8 57.44 -13.70 2.63
C LEU A 8 56.50 -12.60 2.13
N ALA A 9 56.83 -12.03 0.97
CA ALA A 9 55.97 -11.10 0.26
C ALA A 9 54.68 -11.82 -0.17
N LEU A 10 53.58 -11.59 0.54
CA LEU A 10 52.24 -11.86 0.04
C LEU A 10 51.90 -10.79 -0.99
N THR A 11 52.28 -11.05 -2.25
CA THR A 11 51.76 -10.34 -3.42
C THR A 11 50.27 -10.67 -3.55
N GLY A 12 49.44 -9.98 -2.77
CA GLY A 12 48.00 -9.97 -2.91
C GLY A 12 47.63 -9.19 -4.17
N ASN A 13 47.43 -9.91 -5.27
CA ASN A 13 46.92 -9.39 -6.54
C ASN A 13 45.47 -8.89 -6.36
N ASN A 14 45.28 -7.72 -5.74
CA ASN A 14 43.97 -7.14 -5.50
C ASN A 14 43.54 -6.30 -6.71
N LYS A 15 43.01 -6.97 -7.73
CA LYS A 15 42.32 -6.27 -8.83
C LYS A 15 41.11 -5.53 -8.25
N PRO A 16 40.95 -4.22 -8.46
CA PRO A 16 39.82 -3.48 -7.92
C PRO A 16 38.52 -4.08 -8.47
N ARG A 17 37.60 -4.45 -7.57
CA ARG A 17 36.24 -4.88 -7.94
C ARG A 17 35.57 -3.75 -8.71
N LYS A 18 35.32 -3.97 -10.01
CA LYS A 18 34.68 -2.97 -10.88
C LYS A 18 33.32 -2.54 -10.31
N TYR A 19 33.16 -1.24 -10.10
CA TYR A 19 31.95 -0.64 -9.53
C TYR A 19 30.83 -0.58 -10.58
N HIS A 20 29.76 -1.37 -10.40
CA HIS A 20 28.65 -1.50 -11.35
C HIS A 20 27.46 -0.55 -11.09
N GLY A 21 27.66 0.54 -10.34
CA GLY A 21 26.57 1.38 -9.80
C GLY A 21 25.67 2.09 -10.84
N SER A 22 26.15 2.38 -12.05
CA SER A 22 25.34 3.05 -13.08
C SER A 22 24.26 2.14 -13.67
N ARG A 23 24.64 0.93 -14.14
CA ARG A 23 23.71 -0.06 -14.71
C ARG A 23 22.66 -0.54 -13.70
N ALA A 24 23.05 -0.68 -12.44
CA ALA A 24 22.13 -1.07 -11.37
C ALA A 24 21.02 -0.03 -11.15
N ARG A 25 21.35 1.27 -11.12
CA ARG A 25 20.37 2.35 -10.99
C ARG A 25 19.41 2.40 -12.18
N THR A 26 19.91 2.24 -13.40
CA THR A 26 19.06 2.18 -14.61
C THR A 26 18.11 0.99 -14.59
N ARG A 27 18.59 -0.19 -14.14
CA ARG A 27 17.75 -1.38 -13.98
C ARG A 27 16.66 -1.15 -12.93
N THR A 28 17.01 -0.53 -11.80
CA THR A 28 16.06 -0.21 -10.74
C THR A 28 14.97 0.76 -11.21
N GLY A 29 15.32 1.83 -11.91
CA GLY A 29 14.35 2.77 -12.47
C GLY A 29 13.39 2.10 -13.47
N ARG A 30 13.91 1.21 -14.33
CA ARG A 30 13.10 0.52 -15.36
C ARG A 30 12.02 -0.37 -14.75
N TRP A 31 12.37 -1.26 -13.81
CA TRP A 31 11.35 -2.14 -13.24
C TRP A 31 10.37 -1.37 -12.35
N ARG A 32 10.82 -0.33 -11.62
CA ARG A 32 9.92 0.52 -10.82
C ARG A 32 8.84 1.19 -11.68
N ALA A 33 9.24 1.76 -12.80
CA ALA A 33 8.28 2.38 -13.73
C ALA A 33 7.29 1.36 -14.32
N LEU A 34 7.76 0.18 -14.72
CA LEU A 34 6.89 -0.89 -15.21
C LEU A 34 5.94 -1.41 -14.13
N PHE A 35 6.43 -1.53 -12.89
CA PHE A 35 5.65 -1.98 -11.74
C PHE A 35 4.52 -1.00 -11.45
N LEU A 36 4.81 0.29 -11.29
CA LEU A 36 3.81 1.33 -11.02
C LEU A 36 2.77 1.41 -12.13
N LYS A 37 3.21 1.33 -13.41
CA LYS A 37 2.29 1.30 -14.55
C LYS A 37 1.36 0.10 -14.54
N ALA A 38 1.84 -1.07 -14.10
CA ALA A 38 1.01 -2.27 -13.99
C ALA A 38 0.05 -2.18 -12.80
N LEU A 39 0.51 -1.65 -11.67
CA LEU A 39 -0.27 -1.47 -10.46
C LEU A 39 -1.42 -0.45 -10.67
N ALA A 40 -1.16 0.62 -11.43
CA ALA A 40 -2.17 1.59 -11.84
C ALA A 40 -3.33 0.98 -12.66
N LYS A 41 -3.12 -0.21 -13.23
CA LYS A 41 -4.14 -0.93 -14.00
C LYS A 41 -4.80 -2.04 -13.20
N THR A 42 -4.11 -2.61 -12.21
CA THR A 42 -4.63 -3.70 -11.39
C THR A 42 -4.16 -3.54 -9.94
N PRO A 43 -5.07 -3.65 -8.95
CA PRO A 43 -4.71 -3.54 -7.53
C PRO A 43 -4.01 -4.81 -6.99
N SER A 44 -3.20 -5.48 -7.82
CA SER A 44 -2.51 -6.74 -7.48
C SER A 44 -0.99 -6.59 -7.58
N VAL A 45 -0.36 -6.50 -6.41
CA VAL A 45 1.11 -6.40 -6.28
C VAL A 45 1.81 -7.60 -6.91
N THR A 46 1.26 -8.81 -6.76
CA THR A 46 1.82 -10.03 -7.36
C THR A 46 1.83 -9.95 -8.88
N PHE A 47 0.74 -9.47 -9.48
CA PHE A 47 0.65 -9.31 -10.92
C PHE A 47 1.59 -8.20 -11.42
N ALA A 48 1.59 -7.05 -10.75
CA ALA A 48 2.47 -5.93 -11.11
C ALA A 48 3.96 -6.28 -11.00
N ALA A 49 4.36 -7.03 -9.97
CA ALA A 49 5.73 -7.50 -9.80
C ALA A 49 6.15 -8.48 -10.90
N LYS A 50 5.25 -9.41 -11.28
CA LYS A 50 5.47 -10.33 -12.41
C LYS A 50 5.61 -9.56 -13.73
N ALA A 51 4.74 -8.59 -13.98
CA ALA A 51 4.79 -7.75 -15.19
C ALA A 51 6.08 -6.91 -15.28
N ALA A 52 6.61 -6.46 -14.14
CA ALA A 52 7.87 -5.72 -14.06
C ALA A 52 9.13 -6.60 -14.03
N GLY A 53 8.99 -7.93 -13.99
CA GLY A 53 10.11 -8.87 -13.97
C GLY A 53 10.94 -8.80 -12.68
N VAL A 54 10.30 -8.52 -11.55
CA VAL A 54 10.97 -8.33 -10.24
C VAL A 54 10.30 -9.19 -9.16
N ASN A 55 11.09 -9.67 -8.20
CA ASN A 55 10.55 -10.41 -7.07
C ASN A 55 9.75 -9.46 -6.15
N ARG A 56 8.55 -9.87 -5.75
CA ARG A 56 7.68 -9.12 -4.83
C ARG A 56 8.40 -8.67 -3.55
N ARG A 57 9.29 -9.50 -2.99
CA ARG A 57 10.09 -9.13 -1.79
C ARG A 57 11.01 -7.94 -2.06
N THR A 58 11.64 -7.89 -3.23
CA THR A 58 12.47 -6.75 -3.65
C THR A 58 11.62 -5.49 -3.76
N VAL A 59 10.43 -5.62 -4.34
CA VAL A 59 9.50 -4.50 -4.51
C VAL A 59 9.10 -3.88 -3.17
N TYR A 60 8.76 -4.70 -2.16
CA TYR A 60 8.48 -4.20 -0.80
C TYR A 60 9.71 -3.58 -0.12
N ALA A 61 10.89 -4.19 -0.24
CA ALA A 61 12.11 -3.61 0.32
C ALA A 61 12.38 -2.21 -0.27
N HIS A 62 12.12 -2.02 -1.55
CA HIS A 62 12.22 -0.71 -2.19
C HIS A 62 11.13 0.27 -1.75
N ARG A 63 9.94 -0.19 -1.35
CA ARG A 63 8.89 0.68 -0.78
C ARG A 63 9.26 1.17 0.62
N GLU A 64 9.86 0.31 1.43
CA GLU A 64 10.30 0.65 2.78
C GLU A 64 11.47 1.65 2.79
N GLN A 65 12.37 1.56 1.81
CA GLN A 65 13.58 2.38 1.74
C GLN A 65 13.40 3.72 1.02
N ASP A 66 12.30 3.91 0.29
CA ASP A 66 12.11 5.03 -0.62
C ASP A 66 10.67 5.55 -0.53
N SER A 67 10.50 6.66 0.18
CA SER A 67 9.20 7.28 0.43
C SER A 67 8.54 7.83 -0.83
N ASP A 68 9.31 8.31 -1.81
CA ASP A 68 8.78 8.77 -3.10
C ASP A 68 8.23 7.59 -3.91
N PHE A 69 8.92 6.45 -3.92
CA PHE A 69 8.40 5.23 -4.52
C PHE A 69 7.15 4.72 -3.80
N ALA A 70 7.08 4.84 -2.46
CA ALA A 70 5.89 4.48 -1.69
C ALA A 70 4.70 5.38 -2.00
N ALA A 71 4.88 6.69 -2.11
CA ALA A 71 3.81 7.61 -2.49
C ALA A 71 3.27 7.28 -3.90
N LYS A 72 4.15 7.11 -4.89
CA LYS A 72 3.76 6.73 -6.26
C LYS A 72 3.06 5.37 -6.32
N TRP A 73 3.40 4.46 -5.43
CA TRP A 73 2.72 3.19 -5.30
C TRP A 73 1.29 3.37 -4.83
N ASP A 74 1.09 4.16 -3.78
CA ASP A 74 -0.24 4.41 -3.21
C ASP A 74 -1.13 5.13 -4.24
N ASP A 75 -0.58 6.11 -4.98
CA ASP A 75 -1.26 6.76 -6.10
C ASP A 75 -1.69 5.76 -7.18
N ALA A 76 -0.79 4.83 -7.56
CA ALA A 76 -1.10 3.79 -8.54
C ALA A 76 -2.19 2.83 -8.03
N LEU A 77 -2.18 2.46 -6.75
CA LEU A 77 -3.24 1.64 -6.17
C LEU A 77 -4.58 2.38 -6.23
N ASN A 78 -4.63 3.63 -5.79
CA ASN A 78 -5.84 4.45 -5.84
C ASN A 78 -6.39 4.56 -7.26
N GLN A 79 -5.53 4.85 -8.24
CA GLN A 79 -5.94 4.91 -9.65
C GLN A 79 -6.62 3.60 -10.12
N SER A 80 -6.09 2.45 -9.73
CA SER A 80 -6.70 1.16 -10.11
C SER A 80 -8.01 0.88 -9.37
N LEU A 81 -8.15 1.40 -8.14
CA LEU A 81 -9.37 1.30 -7.34
C LEU A 81 -10.45 2.25 -7.83
N ASP A 82 -10.13 3.47 -8.25
CA ASP A 82 -11.10 4.42 -8.84
C ASP A 82 -11.82 3.80 -10.05
N VAL A 83 -11.08 3.07 -10.89
CA VAL A 83 -11.65 2.34 -12.03
C VAL A 83 -12.61 1.23 -11.56
N LEU A 84 -12.24 0.51 -10.51
CA LEU A 84 -13.10 -0.51 -9.91
C LEU A 84 -14.36 0.11 -9.30
N GLU A 85 -14.23 1.20 -8.55
CA GLU A 85 -15.34 1.94 -7.94
C GLU A 85 -16.33 2.42 -9.00
N HIS A 86 -15.84 2.97 -10.11
CA HIS A 86 -16.71 3.36 -11.23
C HIS A 86 -17.47 2.17 -11.82
N ALA A 87 -16.80 1.03 -12.02
CA ALA A 87 -17.44 -0.18 -12.53
C ALA A 87 -18.50 -0.73 -11.56
N VAL A 88 -18.22 -0.68 -10.24
CA VAL A 88 -19.15 -1.06 -9.18
C VAL A 88 -20.37 -0.13 -9.19
N TYR A 89 -20.16 1.18 -9.36
CA TYR A 89 -21.24 2.16 -9.48
C TYR A 89 -22.14 1.90 -10.69
N GLN A 90 -21.57 1.62 -11.87
CA GLN A 90 -22.37 1.30 -13.05
C GLN A 90 -23.24 0.06 -12.86
N ARG A 91 -22.73 -0.97 -12.17
CA ARG A 91 -23.51 -2.17 -11.82
C ARG A 91 -24.60 -1.87 -10.80
N ALA A 92 -24.28 -1.08 -9.77
CA ALA A 92 -25.24 -0.65 -8.78
C ALA A 92 -26.44 0.10 -9.40
N LEU A 93 -26.19 0.95 -10.39
CA LEU A 93 -27.25 1.67 -11.11
C LEU A 93 -28.12 0.75 -11.98
N LYS A 94 -27.56 -0.34 -12.49
CA LYS A 94 -28.23 -1.19 -13.47
C LYS A 94 -29.17 -2.20 -12.81
N ASP A 95 -28.67 -2.99 -11.86
CA ASP A 95 -29.38 -4.17 -11.38
C ASP A 95 -28.96 -4.69 -10.00
N ASP A 96 -28.00 -4.05 -9.33
CA ASP A 96 -27.46 -4.56 -8.06
C ASP A 96 -27.73 -3.62 -6.86
N ALA A 97 -28.87 -3.84 -6.21
CA ALA A 97 -29.28 -3.07 -5.03
C ALA A 97 -28.33 -3.24 -3.83
N GLN A 98 -27.64 -4.37 -3.70
CA GLN A 98 -26.66 -4.59 -2.63
C GLN A 98 -25.43 -3.70 -2.86
N LEU A 99 -24.94 -3.61 -4.11
CA LEU A 99 -23.85 -2.68 -4.43
C LEU A 99 -24.27 -1.21 -4.27
N ALA A 100 -25.50 -0.85 -4.64
CA ALA A 100 -26.03 0.49 -4.39
C ALA A 100 -26.06 0.82 -2.89
N MET A 101 -26.58 -0.09 -2.07
CA MET A 101 -26.59 0.06 -0.62
C MET A 101 -25.17 0.17 -0.04
N PHE A 102 -24.23 -0.65 -0.52
CA PHE A 102 -22.83 -0.61 -0.11
C PHE A 102 -22.19 0.75 -0.39
N LEU A 103 -22.34 1.28 -1.61
CA LEU A 103 -21.80 2.59 -2.00
C LEU A 103 -22.41 3.73 -1.19
N LEU A 104 -23.73 3.69 -0.92
CA LEU A 104 -24.40 4.68 -0.09
C LEU A 104 -23.91 4.67 1.36
N LYS A 105 -23.72 3.47 1.95
CA LYS A 105 -23.13 3.32 3.29
C LYS A 105 -21.69 3.83 3.35
N ALA A 106 -20.90 3.63 2.29
CA ALA A 106 -19.51 4.08 2.21
C ALA A 106 -19.38 5.61 2.09
N HIS A 107 -20.12 6.25 1.16
CA HIS A 107 -20.00 7.69 0.90
C HIS A 107 -20.88 8.58 1.79
N ARG A 108 -21.95 8.03 2.38
CA ARG A 108 -22.88 8.76 3.25
C ARG A 108 -23.16 8.01 4.56
N PRO A 109 -22.12 7.70 5.35
CA PRO A 109 -22.28 6.90 6.56
C PRO A 109 -23.20 7.58 7.59
N SER A 110 -23.25 8.91 7.67
CA SER A 110 -24.14 9.61 8.61
C SER A 110 -25.64 9.35 8.38
N ILE A 111 -26.03 9.00 7.14
CA ILE A 111 -27.43 8.76 6.76
C ILE A 111 -27.77 7.26 6.82
N TYR A 112 -26.86 6.40 6.36
CA TYR A 112 -27.13 4.98 6.14
C TYR A 112 -26.48 4.03 7.16
N ARG A 113 -25.73 4.55 8.14
CA ARG A 113 -25.18 3.73 9.23
C ARG A 113 -26.32 3.20 10.08
N GLU A 114 -26.30 1.89 10.32
CA GLU A 114 -27.25 1.26 11.24
C GLU A 114 -27.06 1.83 12.65
N ARG A 115 -28.16 2.36 13.20
CA ARG A 115 -28.21 2.77 14.60
C ARG A 115 -28.37 1.52 15.44
N ILE A 116 -27.29 1.08 16.07
CA ILE A 116 -27.35 0.04 17.09
C ILE A 116 -27.69 0.73 18.41
N GLU A 117 -28.97 0.73 18.79
CA GLU A 117 -29.37 1.06 20.15
C GLU A 117 -29.06 -0.15 21.04
N ALA A 118 -27.86 -0.16 21.61
CA ALA A 118 -27.50 -1.13 22.63
C ALA A 118 -28.23 -0.77 23.93
N ALA A 119 -29.38 -1.40 24.17
CA ALA A 119 -29.96 -1.43 25.51
C ALA A 119 -29.01 -2.22 26.43
N VAL A 120 -28.26 -1.50 27.26
CA VAL A 120 -27.46 -2.13 28.33
C VAL A 120 -28.45 -2.64 29.38
N ALA A 121 -28.80 -3.93 29.30
CA ALA A 121 -29.52 -4.62 30.35
C ALA A 121 -28.58 -4.83 31.54
N GLY A 122 -28.48 -3.83 32.42
CA GLY A 122 -27.64 -3.90 33.61
C GLY A 122 -27.71 -2.67 34.49
N GLY A 123 -28.77 -2.54 35.28
CA GLY A 123 -28.78 -1.73 36.51
C GLY A 123 -29.44 -0.35 36.42
N ILE A 124 -30.49 -0.18 37.20
CA ILE A 124 -31.23 1.08 37.46
C ILE A 124 -30.26 2.20 37.90
N VAL A 125 -30.32 3.41 37.31
CA VAL A 125 -30.13 4.69 38.03
C VAL A 125 -30.93 5.84 37.37
N LEU A 126 -31.95 6.29 38.12
CA LEU A 126 -32.55 7.63 38.29
C LEU A 126 -32.54 8.66 37.14
N ILE A 127 -33.77 9.00 36.74
CA ILE A 127 -34.17 10.17 35.94
C ILE A 127 -33.94 11.47 36.76
N PRO A 128 -33.34 12.53 36.22
CA PRO A 128 -33.61 13.88 36.69
C PRO A 128 -34.80 14.45 35.91
N SER A 129 -35.88 14.69 36.66
CA SER A 129 -37.02 15.54 36.29
C SER A 129 -36.57 17.00 36.19
N LYS A 130 -37.03 17.71 35.16
CA LYS A 130 -37.38 19.15 35.21
C LYS A 130 -38.25 19.48 34.00
N SER A 131 -39.59 19.43 34.13
CA SER A 131 -40.52 20.46 34.60
C SER A 131 -40.78 21.59 33.59
N GLU A 132 -42.00 21.53 33.06
CA GLU A 132 -42.91 22.64 32.74
C GLU A 132 -42.52 23.69 31.69
N GLY A 133 -43.40 23.77 30.70
CA GLY A 133 -43.55 24.87 29.75
C GLY A 133 -44.90 24.71 29.03
N SER A 134 -45.96 25.08 29.74
CA SER A 134 -47.35 25.27 29.30
C SER A 134 -47.48 26.16 28.06
N GLU A 135 -48.30 25.77 27.08
CA GLU A 135 -49.63 26.33 26.79
C GLU A 135 -50.35 25.49 25.71
#